data_AF-A0A2H4VH48-F1
#
_entry.id   AF-A0A2H4VH48-F1
#
_cell.length_a   1.000
_cell.length_b   1.000
_cell.length_c   1.000
_cell.angle_alpha   90.00
_cell.angle_beta   90.00
_cell.angle_gamma   90.00
#
_symmetry.space_group_name_H-M   'P 1'
#
loop_
_entity.id
_entity.type
_entity.pdbx_description
1 polymer ?
#
loop_
_entity_poly.entity_id
_entity_poly.type
_entity_poly.pdbx_seq_one_letter_code
_entity_poly.pdbx_strand_id
1 'polypeptide(L)'
;MDIGEIISNSLSYPSQDWKKVLIYGILFLISFLIIPVFLVMGYFFRILKGSIAGFDELPDFDEWGDMLIDGLKIFVVQFVYFLIPAIVIFIGMWASLASLSVTDAGNMANPALFMGLMGGTAIIGIILAIILGLIASIAIANMALNNGEFGAAFRFSEILEQISMIGWGKYIVWYIVMIIVAMIGGIIAGLLNIIPIIGTVIAILVIYPYLYMFSARSLALLFGSSVEMESVE
;
A
#
# COMPACT_ATOMS: atom_id res chain seq x y z
N MET A 1 -5.37 7.68 -20.26
CA MET A 1 -3.91 7.54 -20.17
C MET A 1 -3.48 6.08 -20.27
N ASP A 2 -2.40 5.83 -21.01
CA ASP A 2 -1.68 4.56 -21.01
C ASP A 2 -0.94 4.38 -19.65
N ILE A 3 -0.67 3.15 -19.25
CA ILE A 3 0.17 2.81 -18.10
C ILE A 3 1.55 3.48 -18.22
N GLY A 4 2.14 3.53 -19.42
CA GLY A 4 3.44 4.18 -19.62
C GLY A 4 3.43 5.66 -19.22
N GLU A 5 2.37 6.39 -19.58
CA GLU A 5 2.17 7.80 -19.23
C GLU A 5 1.92 7.98 -17.74
N ILE A 6 1.05 7.14 -17.16
CA ILE A 6 0.76 7.14 -15.72
C ILE A 6 2.05 6.98 -14.91
N ILE A 7 2.88 6.00 -15.27
CA ILE A 7 4.11 5.68 -14.56
C ILE A 7 5.15 6.79 -14.77
N SER A 8 5.32 7.29 -16.01
CA SER A 8 6.27 8.37 -16.29
C SER A 8 5.92 9.66 -15.55
N ASN A 9 4.65 10.07 -15.57
CA ASN A 9 4.17 11.25 -14.85
C ASN A 9 4.34 11.09 -13.33
N SER A 10 3.96 9.92 -12.81
CA SER A 10 4.08 9.65 -11.38
C SER A 10 5.53 9.61 -10.94
N LEU A 11 6.45 9.14 -11.79
CA LEU A 11 7.86 9.01 -11.45
C LEU A 11 8.55 10.36 -11.33
N SER A 12 8.15 11.36 -12.13
CA SER A 12 8.68 12.73 -12.01
C SER A 12 8.02 13.55 -10.90
N TYR A 13 6.83 13.16 -10.45
CA TYR A 13 6.04 13.88 -9.46
C TYR A 13 6.79 14.22 -8.15
N PRO A 14 7.51 13.29 -7.47
CA PRO A 14 8.23 13.64 -6.24
C PRO A 14 9.42 14.59 -6.49
N SER A 15 9.98 14.60 -7.71
CA SER A 15 11.12 15.45 -8.06
C SER A 15 10.75 16.93 -8.21
N GLN A 16 9.46 17.28 -8.16
CA GLN A 16 9.00 18.68 -8.20
C GLN A 16 9.47 19.49 -6.99
N ASP A 17 9.54 18.88 -5.80
CA ASP A 17 9.97 19.54 -4.57
C ASP A 17 10.71 18.59 -3.62
N TRP A 18 12.04 18.60 -3.70
CA TRP A 18 12.91 17.81 -2.83
C TRP A 18 12.82 18.18 -1.35
N LYS A 19 12.39 19.40 -1.02
CA LYS A 19 12.16 19.78 0.38
C LYS A 19 10.99 19.00 0.94
N LYS A 20 9.89 18.85 0.18
CA LYS A 20 8.74 18.02 0.58
C LYS A 20 9.11 16.54 0.66
N VAL A 21 9.94 16.04 -0.25
CA VAL A 21 10.50 14.67 -0.17
C VAL A 21 11.25 14.47 1.15
N LEU A 22 12.13 15.40 1.52
CA LEU A 22 12.90 15.32 2.77
C LEU A 22 12.03 15.45 4.02
N ILE A 23 11.02 16.33 4.02
CA ILE A 23 10.07 16.43 5.15
C ILE A 23 9.32 15.10 5.32
N TYR A 24 8.84 14.52 4.22
CA TYR A 24 8.18 13.21 4.25
C TYR A 24 9.15 12.12 4.73
N GLY A 25 10.40 12.16 4.28
CA GLY A 25 11.46 11.27 4.73
C GLY A 25 11.74 11.38 6.23
N ILE A 26 11.70 12.58 6.80
CA ILE A 26 11.81 12.77 8.26
C ILE A 26 10.65 12.06 8.96
N LEU A 27 9.41 12.14 8.44
CA LEU A 27 8.28 11.40 8.99
C LEU A 27 8.50 9.88 8.95
N PHE A 28 9.04 9.35 7.84
CA PHE A 28 9.47 7.95 7.78
C PHE A 28 10.53 7.62 8.84
N LEU A 29 11.52 8.49 9.05
CA LEU A 29 12.57 8.28 10.03
C LEU A 29 12.05 8.22 11.47
N ILE A 30 11.09 9.09 11.83
CA ILE A 30 10.50 9.14 13.18
C ILE A 30 9.29 8.21 13.34
N SER A 31 8.91 7.44 12.32
CA SER A 31 7.74 6.55 12.34
C SER A 31 7.81 5.44 13.40
N PHE A 32 9.00 5.13 13.95
CA PHE A 32 9.10 4.22 15.10
C PHE A 32 8.35 4.72 16.35
N LEU A 33 7.99 6.01 16.42
CA LEU A 33 7.19 6.61 17.49
C LEU A 33 5.67 6.38 17.36
N ILE A 34 5.23 5.54 16.43
CA ILE A 34 3.82 5.16 16.14
C ILE A 34 3.01 6.31 15.53
N ILE A 35 2.91 7.47 16.19
CA ILE A 35 2.12 8.62 15.71
C ILE A 35 2.54 9.05 14.29
N PRO A 36 3.84 9.16 13.95
CA PRO A 36 4.24 9.62 12.63
C PRO A 36 3.92 8.63 11.50
N VAL A 37 3.67 7.34 11.79
CA VAL A 37 3.20 6.37 10.77
C VAL A 37 1.86 6.82 10.18
N PHE A 38 0.96 7.32 11.03
CA PHE A 38 -0.33 7.81 10.56
C PHE A 38 -0.16 9.10 9.76
N LEU A 39 0.80 9.97 10.11
CA LEU A 39 1.13 11.14 9.27
C LEU A 39 1.68 10.74 7.90
N VAL A 40 2.46 9.65 7.84
CA VAL A 40 2.93 9.08 6.57
C VAL A 40 1.73 8.66 5.70
N MET A 41 0.83 7.85 6.26
CA MET A 41 -0.40 7.44 5.56
C MET A 41 -1.29 8.61 5.17
N GLY A 42 -1.41 9.61 6.04
CA GLY A 42 -2.19 10.83 5.79
C GLY A 42 -1.66 11.65 4.63
N TYR A 43 -0.34 11.82 4.52
CA TYR A 43 0.25 12.54 3.40
C TYR A 43 0.11 11.76 2.08
N PHE A 44 0.22 10.42 2.13
CA PHE A 44 -0.13 9.56 1.00
C PHE A 44 -1.58 9.81 0.54
N PHE A 45 -2.53 9.88 1.48
CA PHE A 45 -3.93 10.21 1.18
C PHE A 45 -4.08 11.59 0.55
N ARG A 46 -3.35 12.58 1.06
CA ARG A 46 -3.42 13.96 0.58
C ARG A 46 -2.94 14.08 -0.86
N ILE A 47 -1.85 13.39 -1.22
CA ILE A 47 -1.39 13.32 -2.61
C ILE A 47 -2.43 12.64 -3.49
N LEU A 48 -2.98 11.51 -3.03
CA LEU A 48 -4.01 10.77 -3.77
C LEU A 48 -5.24 11.65 -4.04
N LYS A 49 -5.76 12.31 -3.01
CA LYS A 49 -6.92 13.23 -3.10
C LYS A 49 -6.64 14.42 -4.00
N GLY A 50 -5.50 15.10 -3.82
CA GLY A 50 -5.12 16.24 -4.66
C GLY A 50 -4.96 15.85 -6.13
N SER A 51 -4.33 14.70 -6.38
CA SER A 51 -4.13 14.19 -7.74
C SER A 51 -5.43 13.76 -8.42
N ILE A 52 -6.36 13.13 -7.69
CA ILE A 52 -7.71 12.81 -8.21
C ILE A 52 -8.49 14.10 -8.54
N ALA A 53 -8.32 15.15 -7.74
CA ALA A 53 -8.93 16.47 -7.98
C ALA A 53 -8.25 17.26 -9.12
N GLY A 54 -7.24 16.70 -9.79
CA GLY A 54 -6.56 17.32 -10.92
C GLY A 54 -5.42 18.28 -10.56
N PHE A 55 -4.99 18.32 -9.29
CA PHE A 55 -3.81 19.11 -8.91
C PHE A 55 -2.53 18.38 -9.26
N ASP A 56 -1.61 19.08 -9.93
CA ASP A 56 -0.31 18.55 -10.36
C ASP A 56 0.84 18.85 -9.40
N GLU A 57 0.61 19.67 -8.38
CA GLU A 57 1.61 20.07 -7.40
C GLU A 57 1.60 19.15 -6.17
N LEU A 58 2.76 18.99 -5.52
CA LEU A 58 2.86 18.30 -4.23
C LEU A 58 2.09 19.08 -3.14
N PRO A 59 1.21 18.43 -2.35
CA PRO A 59 0.53 19.11 -1.25
C PRO A 59 1.51 19.63 -0.18
N ASP A 60 1.14 20.72 0.48
CA ASP A 60 1.91 21.25 1.59
C ASP A 60 1.77 20.40 2.87
N PHE A 61 2.74 20.58 3.77
CA PHE A 61 2.75 19.97 5.12
C PHE A 61 2.12 20.92 6.15
N ASP A 62 0.86 21.23 5.91
CA ASP A 62 -0.05 21.99 6.78
C ASP A 62 -1.16 21.09 7.34
N GLU A 63 -2.03 21.64 8.19
CA GLU A 63 -3.22 20.92 8.69
C GLU A 63 -2.90 19.50 9.21
N TRP A 64 -1.84 19.39 10.02
CA TRP A 64 -1.31 18.11 10.50
C TRP A 64 -2.34 17.25 11.24
N GLY A 65 -3.33 17.88 11.88
CA GLY A 65 -4.44 17.20 12.54
C GLY A 65 -5.32 16.43 11.56
N ASP A 66 -5.71 17.06 10.45
CA ASP A 66 -6.52 16.42 9.41
C ASP A 66 -5.73 15.31 8.70
N MET A 67 -4.44 15.56 8.45
CA MET A 67 -3.53 14.53 7.92
C MET A 67 -3.45 13.32 8.85
N LEU A 68 -3.37 13.53 10.17
CA LEU A 68 -3.35 12.45 11.15
C LEU A 68 -4.65 11.64 11.13
N ILE A 69 -5.80 12.32 11.07
CA ILE A 69 -7.13 11.69 11.03
C ILE A 69 -7.29 10.87 9.75
N ASP A 70 -6.91 11.41 8.60
CA ASP A 70 -6.98 10.70 7.32
C ASP A 70 -6.03 9.50 7.28
N GLY A 71 -4.84 9.63 7.88
CA GLY A 71 -3.93 8.50 8.08
C GLY A 71 -4.51 7.39 8.94
N LEU A 72 -5.21 7.75 10.03
CA LEU A 72 -5.91 6.79 10.88
C LEU A 72 -7.04 6.10 10.11
N LYS A 73 -7.81 6.83 9.30
CA LYS A 73 -8.85 6.25 8.43
C LYS A 73 -8.25 5.22 7.47
N ILE A 74 -7.16 5.55 6.77
CA ILE A 74 -6.47 4.60 5.89
C ILE A 74 -6.04 3.36 6.67
N PHE A 75 -5.42 3.53 7.84
CA PHE A 75 -5.00 2.42 8.66
C PHE A 75 -6.16 1.50 9.00
N VAL A 76 -7.30 2.05 9.43
CA VAL A 76 -8.49 1.25 9.75
C VAL A 76 -9.05 0.56 8.51
N VAL A 77 -9.10 1.24 7.35
CA VAL A 77 -9.52 0.61 6.08
C VAL A 77 -8.61 -0.57 5.76
N GLN A 78 -7.29 -0.38 5.72
CA GLN A 78 -6.34 -1.46 5.47
C GLN A 78 -6.51 -2.59 6.48
N PHE A 79 -6.61 -2.27 7.77
CA PHE A 79 -6.82 -3.27 8.81
C PHE A 79 -8.08 -4.12 8.55
N VAL A 80 -9.21 -3.51 8.20
CA VAL A 80 -10.47 -4.22 7.90
C VAL A 80 -10.32 -5.12 6.66
N TYR A 81 -9.73 -4.61 5.59
CA TYR A 81 -9.52 -5.39 4.35
C TYR A 81 -8.54 -6.56 4.55
N PHE A 82 -7.51 -6.41 5.38
CA PHE A 82 -6.52 -7.46 5.65
C PHE A 82 -6.86 -8.35 6.86
N LEU A 83 -7.97 -8.10 7.55
CA LEU A 83 -8.38 -8.86 8.74
C LEU A 83 -8.66 -10.33 8.41
N ILE A 84 -9.44 -10.61 7.36
CA ILE A 84 -9.79 -11.98 6.96
C ILE A 84 -8.53 -12.78 6.58
N PRO A 85 -7.65 -12.29 5.68
CA PRO A 85 -6.37 -12.94 5.40
C PRO A 85 -5.54 -13.23 6.65
N ALA A 86 -5.42 -12.24 7.55
CA ALA A 86 -4.65 -12.37 8.77
C ALA A 86 -5.20 -13.47 9.69
N ILE A 87 -6.53 -13.55 9.85
CA ILE A 87 -7.19 -14.59 10.64
C ILE A 87 -6.93 -15.98 10.05
N VAL A 88 -7.02 -16.14 8.73
CA VAL A 88 -6.75 -17.43 8.07
C VAL A 88 -5.32 -17.90 8.31
N ILE A 89 -4.34 -17.00 8.16
CA ILE A 89 -2.93 -17.30 8.43
C ILE A 89 -2.73 -17.63 9.91
N PHE A 90 -3.34 -16.85 10.80
CA PHE A 90 -3.20 -17.04 12.25
C PHE A 90 -3.79 -18.38 12.72
N ILE A 91 -5.00 -18.74 12.26
CA ILE A 91 -5.63 -20.03 12.59
C ILE A 91 -4.76 -21.18 12.11
N GLY A 92 -4.22 -21.09 10.89
CA GLY A 92 -3.37 -22.11 10.34
C GLY A 92 -2.03 -22.25 11.06
N MET A 93 -1.39 -21.13 11.41
CA MET A 93 -0.20 -21.12 12.25
C MET A 93 -0.49 -21.74 13.62
N TRP A 94 -1.60 -21.37 14.26
CA TRP A 94 -2.01 -21.90 15.56
C TRP A 94 -2.30 -23.41 15.51
N ALA A 95 -3.03 -23.87 14.49
CA ALA A 95 -3.30 -25.29 14.27
C ALA A 95 -2.01 -26.08 14.00
N SER A 96 -1.05 -25.48 13.28
CA SER A 96 0.27 -26.08 13.04
C SER A 96 1.03 -26.24 14.36
N LEU A 97 1.09 -25.19 15.19
CA LEU A 97 1.72 -25.27 16.51
C LEU A 97 1.04 -26.29 17.41
N ALA A 98 -0.29 -26.39 17.39
CA ALA A 98 -1.04 -27.40 18.15
C ALA A 98 -0.78 -28.84 17.67
N SER A 99 -0.37 -29.03 16.42
CA SER A 99 0.01 -30.33 15.87
C SER A 99 1.42 -30.79 16.30
N LEU A 100 2.19 -29.92 16.96
CA LEU A 100 3.53 -30.24 17.46
C LEU A 100 3.42 -31.29 18.57
N SER A 101 3.85 -32.49 18.23
CA SER A 101 4.09 -33.58 19.17
C SER A 101 5.46 -34.17 18.89
N VAL A 102 6.16 -34.58 19.95
CA VAL A 102 7.50 -35.17 19.87
C VAL A 102 7.42 -36.64 20.26
N THR A 103 8.15 -37.46 19.51
CA THR A 103 8.37 -38.88 19.80
C THR A 103 9.44 -39.03 20.88
N ASP A 104 9.52 -40.22 21.51
CA ASP A 104 10.53 -40.53 22.53
C ASP A 104 11.98 -40.39 22.02
N ALA A 105 12.17 -40.44 20.70
CA ALA A 105 13.45 -40.22 20.02
C ALA A 105 13.78 -38.73 19.80
N GLY A 106 12.97 -37.79 20.32
CA GLY A 106 13.16 -36.34 20.16
C GLY A 106 12.75 -35.79 18.78
N ASN A 107 12.23 -36.64 17.88
CA ASN A 107 11.77 -36.22 16.55
C ASN A 107 10.31 -35.77 16.59
N MET A 108 9.94 -34.82 15.74
CA MET A 108 8.55 -34.41 15.54
C MET A 108 7.72 -35.57 14.96
N ALA A 109 6.59 -35.90 15.59
CA ALA A 109 5.79 -37.08 15.28
C ALA A 109 5.03 -36.96 13.95
N ASN A 110 4.60 -35.75 13.56
CA ASN A 110 3.93 -35.54 12.28
C ASN A 110 4.41 -34.25 11.55
N PRO A 111 5.62 -34.28 10.96
CA PRO A 111 6.18 -33.14 10.25
C PRO A 111 5.35 -32.70 9.04
N ALA A 112 4.73 -33.65 8.34
CA ALA A 112 3.93 -33.37 7.16
C ALA A 112 2.65 -32.60 7.52
N LEU A 113 1.98 -32.94 8.61
CA LEU A 113 0.80 -32.21 9.09
C LEU A 113 1.16 -30.78 9.50
N PHE A 114 2.26 -30.60 10.25
CA PHE A 114 2.74 -29.27 10.63
C PHE A 114 3.00 -28.39 9.41
N MET A 115 3.79 -28.89 8.45
CA MET A 115 4.14 -28.13 7.24
C MET A 115 2.93 -27.92 6.33
N GLY A 116 2.03 -28.91 6.23
CA GLY A 116 0.82 -28.85 5.42
C GLY A 116 -0.18 -27.83 5.94
N LEU A 117 -0.40 -27.77 7.26
CA LEU A 117 -1.23 -26.74 7.88
C LEU A 117 -0.59 -25.37 7.71
N MET A 118 0.70 -25.21 8.05
CA MET A 118 1.37 -23.92 8.01
C MET A 118 1.44 -23.37 6.58
N GLY A 119 1.92 -24.17 5.63
CA GLY A 119 2.06 -23.78 4.23
C GLY A 119 0.72 -23.62 3.51
N GLY A 120 -0.20 -24.58 3.71
CA GLY A 120 -1.50 -24.58 3.03
C GLY A 120 -2.35 -23.36 3.39
N THR A 121 -2.49 -23.04 4.68
CA THR A 121 -3.23 -21.85 5.11
C THR A 121 -2.49 -20.56 4.80
N ALA A 122 -1.16 -20.55 4.83
CA ALA A 122 -0.38 -19.38 4.44
C ALA A 122 -0.63 -19.03 2.97
N ILE A 123 -0.63 -20.03 2.06
CA ILE A 123 -0.93 -19.82 0.65
C ILE A 123 -2.34 -19.25 0.47
N ILE A 124 -3.35 -19.84 1.11
CA ILE A 124 -4.74 -19.35 1.04
C ILE A 124 -4.83 -17.91 1.57
N GLY A 125 -4.22 -17.64 2.72
CA GLY A 125 -4.18 -16.31 3.31
C GLY A 125 -3.49 -15.28 2.42
N ILE A 126 -2.37 -15.64 1.77
CA ILE A 126 -1.67 -14.76 0.83
C ILE A 126 -2.54 -14.48 -0.40
N ILE A 127 -3.22 -15.47 -0.95
CA ILE A 127 -4.14 -15.27 -2.09
C ILE A 127 -5.26 -14.29 -1.68
N LEU A 128 -5.87 -14.48 -0.51
CA LEU A 128 -6.88 -13.56 0.01
C LEU A 128 -6.32 -12.16 0.24
N ALA A 129 -5.10 -12.04 0.76
CA ALA A 129 -4.43 -10.76 0.98
C ALA A 129 -4.18 -10.02 -0.34
N ILE A 130 -3.78 -10.72 -1.40
CA ILE A 130 -3.59 -10.13 -2.72
C ILE A 130 -4.93 -9.63 -3.28
N ILE A 131 -5.98 -10.46 -3.24
CA ILE A 131 -7.30 -10.09 -3.77
C ILE A 131 -7.88 -8.90 -3.00
N LEU A 132 -7.87 -8.95 -1.67
CA LEU A 132 -8.42 -7.87 -0.85
C LEU A 132 -7.53 -6.62 -0.87
N GLY A 133 -6.22 -6.76 -1.07
CA GLY A 133 -5.30 -5.64 -1.25
C GLY A 133 -5.52 -4.87 -2.56
N LEU A 134 -5.87 -5.58 -3.64
CA LEU A 134 -6.30 -4.95 -4.88
C LEU A 134 -7.56 -4.10 -4.63
N ILE A 135 -8.58 -4.68 -4.01
CA ILE A 135 -9.82 -3.95 -3.70
C ILE A 135 -9.55 -2.78 -2.73
N ALA A 136 -8.71 -2.97 -1.71
CA ALA A 136 -8.36 -1.93 -0.74
C ALA A 136 -7.69 -0.71 -1.37
N SER A 137 -6.89 -0.91 -2.43
CA SER A 137 -6.22 0.20 -3.12
C SER A 137 -7.25 1.14 -3.76
N ILE A 138 -8.26 0.57 -4.42
CA ILE A 138 -9.35 1.34 -5.02
C ILE A 138 -10.34 1.85 -3.96
N ALA A 139 -10.54 1.11 -2.87
CA ALA A 139 -11.33 1.58 -1.72
C ALA A 139 -10.79 2.89 -1.14
N ILE A 140 -9.46 3.00 -0.97
CA ILE A 140 -8.82 4.24 -0.49
C ILE A 140 -8.96 5.35 -1.54
N ALA A 141 -8.86 5.04 -2.84
CA ALA A 141 -9.09 6.01 -3.90
C ALA A 141 -10.56 6.50 -3.94
N ASN A 142 -11.54 5.60 -3.75
CA ASN A 142 -12.96 5.97 -3.65
C ASN A 142 -13.23 6.85 -2.42
N MET A 143 -12.57 6.56 -1.30
CA MET A 143 -12.59 7.44 -0.11
C MET A 143 -12.01 8.82 -0.42
N ALA A 144 -10.93 8.91 -1.20
CA ALA A 144 -10.35 10.17 -1.62
C ALA A 144 -11.29 10.97 -2.54
N LEU A 145 -11.93 10.29 -3.51
CA LEU A 145 -12.94 10.86 -4.40
C LEU A 145 -14.12 11.44 -3.61
N ASN A 146 -14.58 10.72 -2.59
CA ASN A 146 -15.67 11.14 -1.69
C ASN A 146 -15.17 12.02 -0.52
N ASN A 147 -14.20 12.90 -0.78
CA ASN A 147 -13.71 13.90 0.17
C ASN A 147 -13.17 13.40 1.52
N GLY A 148 -12.79 12.12 1.63
CA GLY A 148 -12.33 11.51 2.89
C GLY A 148 -13.44 10.92 3.76
N GLU A 149 -14.63 10.69 3.20
CA GLU A 149 -15.72 9.98 3.88
C GLU A 149 -15.33 8.53 4.14
N PHE A 150 -15.14 8.17 5.42
CA PHE A 150 -14.68 6.84 5.82
C PHE A 150 -15.57 5.69 5.29
N GLY A 151 -16.89 5.90 5.23
CA GLY A 151 -17.84 4.92 4.71
C GLY A 151 -17.67 4.61 3.22
N ALA A 152 -17.14 5.55 2.42
CA ALA A 152 -16.92 5.36 0.99
C ALA A 152 -15.88 4.28 0.69
N ALA A 153 -14.96 4.01 1.62
CA ALA A 153 -14.01 2.90 1.49
C ALA A 153 -14.67 1.51 1.58
N PHE A 154 -15.95 1.40 1.94
CA PHE A 154 -16.65 0.12 2.09
C PHE A 154 -17.85 -0.02 1.15
N ARG A 155 -18.00 0.88 0.18
CA ARG A 155 -19.05 0.81 -0.86
C ARG A 155 -18.60 -0.16 -1.95
N PHE A 156 -18.60 -1.45 -1.63
CA PHE A 156 -18.01 -2.51 -2.47
C PHE A 156 -18.56 -2.53 -3.90
N SER A 157 -19.86 -2.24 -4.09
CA SER A 157 -20.45 -2.16 -5.43
C SER A 157 -19.78 -1.08 -6.28
N GLU A 158 -19.67 0.15 -5.77
CA GLU A 158 -18.98 1.26 -6.44
C GLU A 158 -17.51 0.94 -6.71
N ILE A 159 -16.82 0.34 -5.73
CA ILE A 159 -15.39 0.01 -5.85
C ILE A 159 -15.15 -1.04 -6.95
N LEU A 160 -16.00 -2.08 -7.02
CA LEU A 160 -15.89 -3.13 -8.04
C LEU A 160 -16.26 -2.59 -9.43
N GLU A 161 -17.23 -1.68 -9.51
CA GLU A 161 -17.58 -0.97 -10.74
C GLU A 161 -16.41 -0.12 -11.23
N GLN A 162 -15.78 0.68 -10.36
CA GLN A 162 -14.58 1.45 -10.67
C GLN A 162 -13.43 0.58 -11.18
N ILE A 163 -13.16 -0.57 -10.54
CA ILE A 163 -12.16 -1.53 -11.03
C ILE A 163 -12.53 -2.03 -12.44
N SER A 164 -13.81 -2.34 -12.66
CA SER A 164 -14.28 -2.83 -13.96
C SER A 164 -14.15 -1.78 -15.06
N MET A 165 -14.40 -0.50 -14.75
CA MET A 165 -14.23 0.64 -15.65
C MET A 165 -12.75 0.86 -16.00
N ILE A 166 -11.83 0.78 -15.02
CA ILE A 166 -10.38 0.79 -15.28
C ILE A 166 -9.99 -0.37 -16.21
N GLY A 167 -10.67 -1.50 -16.06
CA GLY A 167 -10.41 -2.76 -16.76
C GLY A 167 -9.41 -3.63 -15.98
N TRP A 168 -9.83 -4.83 -15.60
CA TRP A 168 -9.02 -5.76 -14.80
C TRP A 168 -7.63 -6.04 -15.38
N GLY A 169 -7.52 -6.18 -16.71
CA GLY A 169 -6.23 -6.40 -17.36
C GLY A 169 -5.28 -5.22 -17.17
N LYS A 170 -5.76 -4.00 -17.42
CA LYS A 170 -4.99 -2.76 -17.21
C LYS A 170 -4.59 -2.60 -15.75
N TYR A 171 -5.53 -2.86 -14.84
CA TYR A 171 -5.29 -2.75 -13.40
C TYR A 171 -4.24 -3.74 -12.90
N ILE A 172 -4.30 -5.00 -13.33
CA ILE A 172 -3.29 -6.02 -12.99
C ILE A 172 -1.93 -5.65 -13.56
N VAL A 173 -1.84 -5.20 -14.82
CA VAL A 173 -0.57 -4.76 -15.41
C VAL A 173 0.02 -3.58 -14.63
N TRP A 174 -0.80 -2.59 -14.26
CA TRP A 174 -0.36 -1.49 -13.40
C TRP A 174 0.19 -2.01 -12.07
N TYR A 175 -0.52 -2.93 -11.41
CA TYR A 175 -0.08 -3.50 -10.13
C TYR A 175 1.26 -4.24 -10.25
N ILE A 176 1.47 -5.00 -11.35
CA ILE A 176 2.75 -5.66 -11.64
C ILE A 176 3.87 -4.63 -11.83
N VAL A 177 3.62 -3.54 -12.56
CA VAL A 177 4.60 -2.46 -12.73
C VAL A 177 4.93 -1.81 -11.39
N MET A 178 3.95 -1.57 -10.53
CA MET A 178 4.17 -1.06 -9.18
C MET A 178 5.07 -1.98 -8.35
N ILE A 179 4.88 -3.29 -8.44
CA ILE A 179 5.76 -4.28 -7.79
C ILE A 179 7.19 -4.18 -8.34
N ILE A 180 7.36 -4.09 -9.66
CA ILE A 180 8.69 -3.98 -10.28
C ILE A 180 9.41 -2.70 -9.81
N VAL A 181 8.71 -1.56 -9.78
CA VAL A 181 9.29 -0.30 -9.30
C VAL A 181 9.67 -0.38 -7.83
N ALA A 182 8.81 -0.99 -6.99
CA ALA A 182 9.11 -1.22 -5.58
C ALA A 182 10.33 -2.16 -5.40
N MET A 183 10.45 -3.21 -6.21
CA MET A 183 11.61 -4.10 -6.22
C MET A 183 12.90 -3.36 -6.59
N ILE A 184 12.88 -2.52 -7.64
CA ILE A 184 14.03 -1.71 -8.05
C ILE A 184 14.43 -0.76 -6.91
N GLY A 185 13.47 -0.06 -6.32
CA GLY A 185 13.69 0.81 -5.17
C GLY A 185 14.27 0.06 -3.96
N GLY A 186 13.79 -1.15 -3.70
CA GLY A 186 14.31 -2.03 -2.66
C GLY A 186 15.76 -2.48 -2.92
N ILE A 187 16.11 -2.80 -4.16
CA ILE A 187 17.50 -3.11 -4.56
C ILE A 187 18.40 -1.90 -4.35
N ILE A 188 17.99 -0.70 -4.78
CA ILE A 188 18.73 0.54 -4.58
C ILE A 188 18.96 0.80 -3.09
N ALA A 189 17.90 0.70 -2.28
CA ALA A 189 18.00 0.83 -0.82
C ALA A 189 18.93 -0.23 -0.20
N GLY A 190 18.89 -1.48 -0.69
CA GLY A 190 19.78 -2.56 -0.27
C GLY A 190 21.26 -2.26 -0.58
N LEU A 191 21.56 -1.73 -1.77
CA LEU A 191 22.91 -1.32 -2.16
C LEU A 191 23.42 -0.15 -1.31
N LEU A 192 22.56 0.82 -1.00
CA LEU A 192 22.93 1.93 -0.11
C LEU A 192 23.36 1.44 1.27
N ASN A 193 22.69 0.42 1.81
CA ASN A 193 23.00 -0.16 3.12
C ASN A 193 24.38 -0.85 3.21
N ILE A 194 25.14 -0.97 2.10
CA ILE A 194 26.56 -1.35 2.13
C ILE A 194 27.38 -0.35 2.95
N ILE A 195 26.96 0.92 2.96
CA ILE A 195 27.53 1.96 3.82
C ILE A 195 26.67 2.05 5.09
N PRO A 196 27.13 1.53 6.25
CA PRO A 196 26.32 1.52 7.46
C PRO A 196 25.92 2.92 7.88
N ILE A 197 24.72 3.04 8.46
CA ILE A 197 24.12 4.29 8.96
C ILE A 197 23.80 5.29 7.85
N ILE A 198 24.78 5.78 7.08
CA ILE A 198 24.58 6.80 6.03
C ILE A 198 23.66 6.25 4.94
N GLY A 199 23.94 5.03 4.45
CA GLY A 199 23.12 4.38 3.43
C GLY A 199 21.67 4.20 3.88
N THR A 200 21.48 3.74 5.11
CA THR A 200 20.16 3.57 5.73
C THR A 200 19.41 4.90 5.85
N VAL A 201 20.09 5.95 6.31
CA VAL A 201 19.51 7.29 6.44
C VAL A 201 19.08 7.83 5.07
N ILE A 202 19.90 7.66 4.03
CA ILE A 202 19.54 8.08 2.66
C ILE A 202 18.34 7.28 2.15
N ALA A 203 18.30 5.95 2.37
CA ALA A 203 17.17 5.12 1.96
C ALA A 203 15.86 5.58 2.61
N ILE A 204 15.90 5.89 3.92
CA ILE A 204 14.74 6.36 4.68
C ILE A 204 14.32 7.78 4.28
N LEU A 205 15.28 8.70 4.13
CA LEU A 205 14.98 10.11 3.85
C LEU A 205 14.62 10.40 2.40
N VAL A 206 15.01 9.52 1.47
CA VAL A 206 14.85 9.77 0.03
C VAL A 206 14.12 8.64 -0.68
N ILE A 207 14.59 7.40 -0.61
CA ILE A 207 14.06 6.32 -1.45
C ILE A 207 12.62 5.97 -1.07
N TYR A 208 12.34 5.72 0.22
CA TYR A 208 10.98 5.39 0.66
C TYR A 208 9.95 6.50 0.44
N PRO A 209 10.19 7.77 0.85
CA PRO A 209 9.23 8.84 0.58
C PRO A 209 9.00 9.04 -0.91
N TYR A 210 10.03 8.95 -1.74
CA TYR A 210 9.91 9.06 -3.20
C TYR A 210 8.96 7.99 -3.77
N LEU A 211 9.17 6.72 -3.41
CA LEU A 211 8.33 5.61 -3.86
C LEU A 211 6.89 5.72 -3.37
N TYR A 212 6.66 6.21 -2.15
CA TYR A 212 5.31 6.41 -1.61
C TYR A 212 4.56 7.54 -2.33
N MET A 213 5.23 8.67 -2.58
CA MET A 213 4.65 9.78 -3.35
C MET A 213 4.33 9.35 -4.79
N PHE A 214 5.27 8.64 -5.44
CA PHE A 214 5.07 8.00 -6.74
C PHE A 214 3.83 7.09 -6.73
N SER A 215 3.69 6.24 -5.71
CA SER A 215 2.59 5.28 -5.62
C SER A 215 1.23 5.96 -5.43
N ALA A 216 1.16 7.00 -4.59
CA ALA A 216 -0.05 7.78 -4.39
C ALA A 216 -0.50 8.46 -5.70
N ARG A 217 0.44 9.11 -6.40
CA ARG A 217 0.17 9.76 -7.68
C ARG A 217 -0.24 8.75 -8.76
N SER A 218 0.45 7.62 -8.83
CA SER A 218 0.17 6.59 -9.83
C SER A 218 -1.21 5.96 -9.66
N LEU A 219 -1.59 5.67 -8.40
CA LEU A 219 -2.93 5.21 -8.07
C LEU A 219 -3.98 6.26 -8.44
N ALA A 220 -3.73 7.53 -8.14
CA ALA A 220 -4.64 8.63 -8.48
C ALA A 220 -4.89 8.74 -9.99
N LEU A 221 -3.84 8.68 -10.81
CA LEU A 221 -3.96 8.80 -12.27
C LEU A 221 -4.62 7.56 -12.90
N LEU A 222 -4.33 6.37 -12.37
CA LEU A 222 -5.02 5.16 -12.79
C LEU A 222 -6.52 5.25 -12.48
N PHE A 223 -6.85 5.63 -11.24
CA PHE A 223 -8.22 5.75 -10.76
C PHE A 223 -9.00 6.90 -11.43
N GLY A 224 -8.37 8.05 -11.62
CA GLY A 224 -8.97 9.20 -12.31
C GLY A 224 -9.39 8.85 -13.74
N SER A 225 -8.67 7.95 -14.41
CA SER A 225 -9.06 7.50 -15.75
C SER A 225 -10.44 6.81 -15.80
N SER A 226 -10.91 6.19 -14.71
CA SER A 226 -12.29 5.66 -14.65
C SER A 226 -13.34 6.70 -14.30
N VAL A 227 -13.02 7.68 -13.47
CA VAL A 227 -13.96 8.75 -13.07
C VAL A 227 -14.32 9.63 -14.26
N GLU A 228 -13.34 9.93 -15.13
CA GLU A 228 -13.59 10.66 -16.37
C GLU A 228 -14.57 9.91 -17.29
N MET A 229 -14.52 8.57 -17.33
CA MET A 229 -15.42 7.76 -18.16
C MET A 229 -16.86 7.75 -17.62
N GLU A 230 -17.04 7.68 -16.30
CA GLU A 230 -18.36 7.73 -15.66
C GLU A 230 -19.07 9.08 -15.86
N SER A 231 -18.32 10.19 -15.93
CA SER A 231 -18.88 11.53 -16.14
C SER A 231 -19.41 11.79 -17.57
N VAL A 232 -19.17 10.87 -18.51
CA VAL A 232 -19.52 11.01 -19.94
C VAL A 232 -20.75 10.19 -20.32
N GLU A 233 -21.22 9.28 -19.46
CA GLU A 233 -22.46 8.50 -19.63
C GLU A 233 -23.68 9.18 -18.96
#